data_AF-A0A943I7F8-F1
#
_entry.id   AF-A0A943I7F8-F1
#
_cell.length_a   1.000
_cell.length_b   1.000
_cell.length_c   1.000
_cell.angle_alpha   90.00
_cell.angle_beta   90.00
_cell.angle_gamma   90.00
#
_symmetry.space_group_name_H-M   'P 1'
#
loop_
_entity.id
_entity.type
_entity.pdbx_description
1 polymer ?
#
loop_
_entity_poly.entity_id
_entity_poly.type
_entity_poly.pdbx_seq_one_letter_code
_entity_poly.pdbx_strand_id
1 'polypeptide(L)'
;MKKRYKKILKFMLSLTMVLTCIFQLPIQVNAVTRTNYALNKPVTESYAYPGMEGDKAVDGDTNTRWATEPQGSNQWIRVDLEKEITFDELVIIPEKGNVKKFKIEGSNDDSAYEMIYDSKPNDSGFGSTIPVNLDTAMTYRYVKLTIESLTDGSYPSISLREFQIVGNEAENVTAVKEAIEKIDVPEKVYQSFDVPTKDDELGVAFTWQAINNKIEITDNKVILLEEGKSGITLTASKDDFEMSKTFNFMVYKNEMNDYEIYPIVQNMTYGKDVLTLSDDINVVMDENTSVNIKNYAQKILKEYQYNSILTTAKSDSNVNLLIGVIGDNSLADQYFSQVTYDKSVSTDLAEGYVLAVSVEQNAIVILGKDYSGMFNGLSTLSQMLLSSRSQLKEALIEDAPETTFRGFIEGFYGNPWSHANRMDLMDFVDNIR
;
A
#
# COMPACT_ATOMS: atom_id res chain seq x y z
N MET A 1 -2.60 -42.79 49.49
CA MET A 1 -3.49 -41.90 48.71
C MET A 1 -3.07 -40.42 48.70
N LYS A 2 -2.77 -39.77 49.84
CA LYS A 2 -2.48 -38.31 49.92
C LYS A 2 -1.27 -37.78 49.10
N LYS A 3 -0.21 -38.58 48.87
CA LYS A 3 1.00 -38.14 48.13
C LYS A 3 0.81 -38.12 46.60
N ARG A 4 0.00 -39.02 46.04
CA ARG A 4 -0.33 -39.05 44.59
C ARG A 4 -1.26 -37.90 44.20
N TYR A 5 -2.23 -37.57 45.07
CA TYR A 5 -3.15 -36.45 44.86
C TYR A 5 -2.44 -35.09 44.79
N LYS A 6 -1.43 -34.85 45.65
CA LYS A 6 -0.63 -33.61 45.60
C LYS A 6 0.23 -33.49 44.34
N LYS A 7 0.68 -34.60 43.73
CA LYS A 7 1.43 -34.56 42.47
C LYS A 7 0.53 -34.26 41.27
N ILE A 8 -0.65 -34.87 41.23
CA ILE A 8 -1.65 -34.63 40.17
C ILE A 8 -2.19 -33.20 40.23
N LEU A 9 -2.46 -32.68 41.44
CA LEU A 9 -2.94 -31.31 41.63
C LEU A 9 -1.89 -30.26 41.22
N LYS A 10 -0.60 -30.51 41.52
CA LYS A 10 0.49 -29.63 41.07
C LYS A 10 0.69 -29.66 39.55
N PHE A 11 0.49 -30.83 38.93
CA PHE A 11 0.59 -30.98 37.48
C PHE A 11 -0.59 -30.34 36.74
N MET A 12 -1.82 -30.42 37.29
CA MET A 12 -2.97 -29.69 36.74
C MET A 12 -2.80 -28.18 36.88
N LEU A 13 -2.29 -27.68 38.02
CA LEU A 13 -2.10 -26.24 38.23
C LEU A 13 -1.04 -25.64 37.28
N SER A 14 0.05 -26.39 37.02
CA SER A 14 1.08 -25.98 36.05
C SER A 14 0.57 -26.06 34.61
N LEU A 15 -0.27 -27.05 34.29
CA LEU A 15 -0.84 -27.17 32.95
C LEU A 15 -1.84 -26.04 32.67
N THR A 16 -2.64 -25.61 33.65
CA THR A 16 -3.52 -24.45 33.51
C THR A 16 -2.76 -23.13 33.37
N MET A 17 -1.63 -22.93 34.07
CA MET A 17 -0.82 -21.71 33.93
C MET A 17 -0.06 -21.63 32.60
N VAL A 18 0.35 -22.77 32.03
CA VAL A 18 0.99 -22.80 30.69
C VAL A 18 -0.06 -22.61 29.59
N LEU A 19 -1.29 -23.10 29.77
CA LEU A 19 -2.37 -22.90 28.79
C LEU A 19 -2.86 -21.43 28.73
N THR A 20 -2.81 -20.69 29.85
CA THR A 20 -3.21 -19.27 29.87
C THR A 20 -2.15 -18.32 29.31
N CYS A 21 -0.88 -18.73 29.24
CA CYS A 21 0.21 -17.88 28.71
C CYS A 21 0.46 -18.03 27.20
N ILE A 22 -0.18 -19.00 26.52
CA ILE A 22 0.04 -19.28 25.08
C ILE A 22 -1.05 -18.68 24.17
N PHE A 23 -2.10 -18.10 24.74
CA PHE A 23 -3.14 -17.37 24.00
C PHE A 23 -3.26 -15.91 24.47
N GLN A 24 -2.16 -15.15 24.41
CA GLN A 24 -2.30 -13.71 24.19
C GLN A 24 -2.32 -13.51 22.68
N LEU A 25 -3.52 -13.64 22.08
CA LEU A 25 -3.73 -13.05 20.76
C LEU A 25 -3.35 -11.57 20.91
N PRO A 26 -2.52 -11.01 20.02
CA PRO A 26 -2.33 -9.57 20.00
C PRO A 26 -3.72 -8.95 19.85
N ILE A 27 -4.14 -8.16 20.84
CA ILE A 27 -5.29 -7.28 20.66
C ILE A 27 -4.80 -6.27 19.63
N GLN A 28 -5.08 -6.50 18.36
CA GLN A 28 -5.05 -5.44 17.37
C GLN A 28 -6.17 -4.49 17.77
N VAL A 29 -5.78 -3.40 18.44
CA VAL A 29 -6.63 -2.23 18.54
C VAL A 29 -6.58 -1.60 17.15
N ASN A 30 -7.46 -2.05 16.26
CA ASN A 30 -7.71 -1.31 15.03
C ASN A 30 -8.26 0.05 15.48
N ALA A 31 -7.53 1.12 15.17
CA ALA A 31 -8.02 2.46 15.40
C ALA A 31 -9.30 2.61 14.56
N VAL A 32 -10.44 2.75 15.23
CA VAL A 32 -11.71 2.91 14.53
C VAL A 32 -11.72 4.28 13.87
N THR A 33 -11.78 4.31 12.55
CA THR A 33 -11.87 5.55 11.77
C THR A 33 -13.23 6.20 12.04
N ARG A 34 -13.22 7.49 12.38
CA ARG A 34 -14.41 8.30 12.69
C ARG A 34 -14.73 9.20 11.50
N THR A 35 -16.00 9.25 11.10
CA THR A 35 -16.46 9.98 9.91
C THR A 35 -17.62 10.90 10.27
N ASN A 36 -17.56 12.17 9.82
CA ASN A 36 -18.71 13.07 9.83
C ASN A 36 -19.62 12.74 8.65
N TYR A 37 -20.72 12.06 8.92
CA TYR A 37 -21.72 11.67 7.93
C TYR A 37 -22.63 12.82 7.48
N ALA A 38 -22.65 13.94 8.20
CA ALA A 38 -23.40 15.13 7.80
C ALA A 38 -22.73 15.89 6.64
N LEU A 39 -21.43 15.67 6.41
CA LEU A 39 -20.63 16.46 5.47
C LEU A 39 -21.25 16.48 4.06
N ASN A 40 -21.54 17.70 3.57
CA ASN A 40 -22.18 18.00 2.30
C ASN A 40 -23.52 17.31 2.05
N LYS A 41 -24.23 16.93 3.12
CA LYS A 41 -25.55 16.31 3.01
C LYS A 41 -26.66 17.32 2.79
N PRO A 42 -27.79 16.92 2.16
CA PRO A 42 -28.95 17.78 2.02
C PRO A 42 -29.47 18.26 3.38
N VAL A 43 -29.77 19.56 3.46
CA VAL A 43 -30.27 20.21 4.66
C VAL A 43 -31.65 20.81 4.41
N THR A 44 -32.49 20.79 5.44
CA THR A 44 -33.71 21.59 5.53
C THR A 44 -33.71 22.35 6.84
N GLU A 45 -33.99 23.64 6.78
CA GLU A 45 -33.98 24.54 7.92
C GLU A 45 -35.34 25.22 8.12
N SER A 46 -35.58 25.70 9.34
CA SER A 46 -36.77 26.50 9.65
C SER A 46 -36.77 27.86 8.97
N TYR A 47 -35.58 28.45 8.82
CA TYR A 47 -35.35 29.73 8.17
C TYR A 47 -33.86 29.88 7.83
N ALA A 48 -33.54 30.60 6.76
CA ALA A 48 -32.18 31.03 6.44
C ALA A 48 -32.15 32.49 6.00
N TYR A 49 -31.12 33.21 6.46
CA TYR A 49 -30.75 34.48 5.86
C TYR A 49 -30.09 34.24 4.50
N PRO A 50 -30.39 35.03 3.45
CA PRO A 50 -29.80 34.84 2.13
C PRO A 50 -28.27 34.77 2.14
N GLY A 51 -27.70 33.70 1.58
CA GLY A 51 -26.27 33.40 1.58
C GLY A 51 -25.73 32.75 2.86
N MET A 52 -26.61 32.40 3.80
CA MET A 52 -26.31 31.71 5.05
C MET A 52 -27.31 30.56 5.27
N GLU A 53 -27.56 29.80 4.20
CA GLU A 53 -28.43 28.63 4.18
C GLU A 53 -27.88 27.46 5.00
N GLY A 54 -28.73 26.46 5.27
CA GLY A 54 -28.41 25.33 6.12
C GLY A 54 -27.21 24.49 5.64
N ASP A 55 -26.90 24.51 4.34
CA ASP A 55 -25.75 23.82 3.76
C ASP A 55 -24.41 24.29 4.35
N LYS A 56 -24.34 25.55 4.81
CA LYS A 56 -23.17 26.14 5.47
C LYS A 56 -22.94 25.63 6.90
N ALA A 57 -23.83 24.80 7.43
CA ALA A 57 -23.62 24.13 8.71
C ALA A 57 -23.10 22.70 8.55
N VAL A 58 -22.88 22.24 7.32
CA VAL A 58 -22.44 20.86 7.05
C VAL A 58 -21.38 20.81 5.94
N ASP A 59 -20.73 21.93 5.61
CA ASP A 59 -19.75 22.01 4.52
C ASP A 59 -18.30 21.72 4.97
N GLY A 60 -18.06 21.63 6.28
CA GLY A 60 -16.75 21.40 6.87
C GLY A 60 -15.92 22.68 7.01
N ASP A 61 -16.46 23.86 6.68
CA ASP A 61 -15.77 25.14 6.75
C ASP A 61 -16.27 25.99 7.93
N THR A 62 -15.49 26.00 9.01
CA THR A 62 -15.75 26.86 10.17
C THR A 62 -15.67 28.37 9.91
N ASN A 63 -15.46 28.84 8.68
CA ASN A 63 -15.59 30.26 8.30
C ASN A 63 -16.97 30.62 7.74
N THR A 64 -17.74 29.65 7.25
CA THR A 64 -19.13 29.82 6.83
C THR A 64 -20.08 29.60 8.02
N ARG A 65 -21.38 29.89 7.84
CA ARG A 65 -22.41 29.62 8.86
C ARG A 65 -23.81 29.62 8.27
N TRP A 66 -24.67 28.76 8.81
CA TRP A 66 -26.12 28.94 8.75
C TRP A 66 -26.55 30.04 9.73
N ALA A 67 -27.52 30.87 9.36
CA ALA A 67 -28.02 31.94 10.22
C ALA A 67 -29.50 32.27 10.00
N THR A 68 -30.19 32.66 11.08
CA THR A 68 -31.64 32.90 11.02
C THR A 68 -32.10 34.36 11.03
N GLU A 69 -31.29 35.34 11.45
CA GLU A 69 -31.54 36.81 11.40
C GLU A 69 -32.98 37.33 11.09
N PRO A 70 -33.60 38.07 12.02
CA PRO A 70 -33.77 37.81 13.44
C PRO A 70 -35.11 37.08 13.70
N GLN A 71 -35.11 35.74 13.66
CA GLN A 71 -36.32 34.92 13.87
C GLN A 71 -36.53 34.46 15.32
N GLY A 72 -35.70 34.91 16.27
CA GLY A 72 -35.77 34.47 17.66
C GLY A 72 -35.17 33.09 17.89
N SER A 73 -35.62 32.45 18.98
CA SER A 73 -35.25 31.08 19.32
C SER A 73 -36.23 30.07 18.72
N ASN A 74 -36.06 28.79 19.05
CA ASN A 74 -36.85 27.67 18.52
C ASN A 74 -36.73 27.51 16.99
N GLN A 75 -35.53 27.78 16.46
CA GLN A 75 -35.19 27.51 15.07
C GLN A 75 -34.46 26.17 14.98
N TRP A 76 -34.60 25.51 13.84
CA TRP A 76 -34.09 24.15 13.65
C TRP A 76 -33.44 23.97 12.29
N ILE A 77 -32.51 23.03 12.25
CA ILE A 77 -31.85 22.51 11.06
C ILE A 77 -31.99 20.99 11.09
N ARG A 78 -32.25 20.39 9.94
CA ARG A 78 -32.40 18.94 9.76
C ARG A 78 -31.52 18.50 8.61
N VAL A 79 -30.67 17.51 8.85
CA VAL A 79 -29.82 16.87 7.86
C VAL A 79 -30.49 15.58 7.38
N ASP A 80 -30.59 15.39 6.07
CA ASP A 80 -30.92 14.09 5.44
C ASP A 80 -29.61 13.37 5.11
N LEU A 81 -29.29 12.29 5.84
CA LEU A 81 -28.09 11.48 5.61
C LEU A 81 -28.21 10.58 4.36
N GLU A 82 -29.32 10.70 3.62
CA GLU A 82 -29.70 9.99 2.39
C GLU A 82 -30.03 8.50 2.59
N LYS A 83 -29.43 7.87 3.61
CA LYS A 83 -29.73 6.52 4.10
C LYS A 83 -29.63 6.45 5.62
N GLU A 84 -30.05 5.34 6.20
CA GLU A 84 -29.90 5.07 7.62
C GLU A 84 -28.41 4.95 7.97
N ILE A 85 -27.94 5.77 8.93
CA ILE A 85 -26.55 5.80 9.38
C ILE A 85 -26.51 5.62 10.89
N THR A 86 -25.56 4.80 11.33
CA THR A 86 -25.27 4.60 12.76
C THR A 86 -24.19 5.58 13.24
N PHE A 87 -24.50 6.34 14.29
CA PHE A 87 -23.60 7.32 14.89
C PHE A 87 -23.75 7.32 16.42
N ASP A 88 -22.74 7.83 17.12
CA ASP A 88 -22.67 7.88 18.59
C ASP A 88 -22.13 9.22 19.09
N GLU A 89 -21.85 10.18 18.20
CA GLU A 89 -21.41 11.51 18.56
C GLU A 89 -22.04 12.54 17.64
N LEU A 90 -22.46 13.67 18.21
CA LEU A 90 -22.84 14.86 17.45
C LEU A 90 -22.00 16.03 17.92
N VAL A 91 -21.56 16.89 17.00
CA VAL A 91 -20.78 18.08 17.35
C VAL A 91 -21.49 19.30 16.81
N ILE A 92 -21.87 20.20 17.70
CA ILE A 92 -22.48 21.49 17.34
C ILE A 92 -21.42 22.57 17.52
N ILE A 93 -21.14 23.32 16.47
CA ILE A 93 -20.21 24.45 16.49
C ILE A 93 -21.03 25.71 16.22
N PRO A 94 -21.53 26.41 17.24
CA PRO A 94 -22.24 27.66 17.03
C PRO A 94 -21.27 28.81 16.66
N GLU A 95 -21.77 29.87 16.02
CA GLU A 95 -20.96 31.09 15.76
C GLU A 95 -20.54 31.76 17.07
N LYS A 96 -21.39 31.66 18.11
CA LYS A 96 -21.18 32.18 19.46
C LYS A 96 -21.60 31.17 20.50
N GLY A 97 -20.98 31.23 21.68
CA GLY A 97 -21.30 30.34 22.80
C GLY A 97 -22.61 30.65 23.53
N ASN A 98 -23.62 31.18 22.85
CA ASN A 98 -24.86 31.70 23.45
C ASN A 98 -26.06 30.75 23.34
N VAL A 99 -25.87 29.52 22.87
CA VAL A 99 -26.89 28.46 22.94
C VAL A 99 -27.16 28.13 24.41
N LYS A 100 -28.41 28.30 24.88
CA LYS A 100 -28.83 28.05 26.27
C LYS A 100 -29.57 26.74 26.44
N LYS A 101 -30.43 26.38 25.48
CA LYS A 101 -31.15 25.10 25.47
C LYS A 101 -31.33 24.64 24.03
N PHE A 102 -31.09 23.37 23.80
CA PHE A 102 -31.30 22.69 22.53
C PHE A 102 -31.77 21.25 22.76
N LYS A 103 -32.33 20.67 21.70
CA LYS A 103 -32.64 19.25 21.59
C LYS A 103 -32.21 18.71 20.24
N ILE A 104 -31.96 17.40 20.20
CA ILE A 104 -31.61 16.64 19.00
C ILE A 104 -32.62 15.49 18.89
N GLU A 105 -33.17 15.35 17.70
CA GLU A 105 -34.19 14.35 17.38
C GLU A 105 -33.80 13.57 16.11
N GLY A 106 -34.12 12.28 16.06
CA GLY A 106 -33.84 11.39 14.93
C GLY A 106 -35.13 10.86 14.28
N SER A 107 -35.09 10.60 12.97
CA SER A 107 -36.20 9.98 12.23
C SER A 107 -35.69 9.13 11.06
N ASN A 108 -36.44 8.09 10.66
CA ASN A 108 -36.17 7.30 9.46
C ASN A 108 -37.17 7.56 8.32
N ASP A 109 -38.27 8.26 8.59
CA ASP A 109 -39.35 8.52 7.63
C ASP A 109 -39.67 10.01 7.44
N ASP A 110 -38.94 10.89 8.13
CA ASP A 110 -39.12 12.35 8.17
C ASP A 110 -40.48 12.83 8.72
N SER A 111 -41.24 11.94 9.36
CA SER A 111 -42.57 12.24 9.87
C SER A 111 -42.68 12.00 11.39
N ALA A 112 -42.07 10.92 11.89
CA ALA A 112 -42.00 10.57 13.30
C ALA A 112 -40.58 10.80 13.81
N TYR A 113 -40.45 11.67 14.81
CA TYR A 113 -39.16 12.02 15.41
C TYR A 113 -39.06 11.50 16.85
N GLU A 114 -37.95 10.82 17.13
CA GLU A 114 -37.59 10.33 18.46
C GLU A 114 -36.53 11.22 19.10
N MET A 115 -36.61 11.42 20.42
CA MET A 115 -35.65 12.24 21.16
C MET A 115 -34.32 11.49 21.29
N ILE A 116 -33.24 12.07 20.75
CA ILE A 116 -31.87 11.57 20.93
C ILE A 116 -31.25 12.23 22.17
N TYR A 117 -31.40 13.55 22.28
CA TYR A 117 -30.79 14.32 23.37
C TYR A 117 -31.61 15.57 23.68
N ASP A 118 -31.89 15.81 24.97
CA ASP A 118 -32.50 17.04 25.47
C ASP A 118 -31.55 17.68 26.50
N SER A 119 -30.99 18.84 26.14
CA SER A 119 -30.08 19.54 27.04
C SER A 119 -30.83 20.16 28.22
N LYS A 120 -30.20 20.15 29.40
CA LYS A 120 -30.64 21.03 30.48
C LYS A 120 -30.34 22.49 30.11
N PRO A 121 -31.20 23.45 30.48
CA PRO A 121 -30.89 24.87 30.30
C PRO A 121 -29.55 25.23 30.96
N ASN A 122 -28.72 25.99 30.26
CA ASN A 122 -27.46 26.52 30.76
C ASN A 122 -27.42 28.04 30.56
N ASP A 123 -27.61 28.78 31.66
CA ASP A 123 -27.68 30.26 31.62
C ASP A 123 -26.38 30.92 31.17
N SER A 124 -25.24 30.23 31.27
CA SER A 124 -23.94 30.71 30.78
C SER A 124 -23.66 30.31 29.32
N GLY A 125 -24.50 29.48 28.72
CA GLY A 125 -24.33 28.93 27.38
C GLY A 125 -23.31 27.78 27.31
N PHE A 126 -23.32 27.04 26.21
CA PHE A 126 -22.51 25.83 26.02
C PHE A 126 -21.12 26.06 25.38
N GLY A 127 -20.73 27.31 25.12
CA GLY A 127 -19.44 27.62 24.50
C GLY A 127 -19.42 27.42 22.97
N SER A 128 -18.23 27.51 22.37
CA SER A 128 -18.03 27.51 20.90
C SER A 128 -18.01 26.12 20.26
N THR A 129 -18.04 25.06 21.05
CA THR A 129 -18.09 23.68 20.57
C THR A 129 -18.83 22.85 21.61
N ILE A 130 -19.87 22.13 21.16
CA ILE A 130 -20.77 21.37 22.00
C ILE A 130 -20.74 19.92 21.51
N PRO A 131 -19.87 19.07 22.07
CA PRO A 131 -19.89 17.64 21.80
C PRO A 131 -21.05 16.99 22.57
N VAL A 132 -21.79 16.13 21.89
CA VAL A 132 -22.84 15.28 22.44
C VAL A 132 -22.45 13.83 22.14
N ASN A 133 -21.87 13.17 23.15
CA ASN A 133 -21.53 11.74 23.07
C ASN A 133 -22.72 10.92 23.56
N LEU A 134 -23.10 9.90 22.80
CA LEU A 134 -24.18 8.97 23.10
C LEU A 134 -23.59 7.72 23.77
N ASP A 135 -24.19 7.30 24.88
CA ASP A 135 -23.77 6.06 25.57
C ASP A 135 -24.04 4.80 24.73
N THR A 136 -24.93 4.90 23.74
CA THR A 136 -25.28 3.82 22.82
C THR A 136 -25.43 4.42 21.42
N ALA A 137 -24.76 3.82 20.44
CA ALA A 137 -24.88 4.23 19.05
C ALA A 137 -26.33 4.08 18.58
N MET A 138 -26.80 5.05 17.80
CA MET A 138 -28.17 5.12 17.28
C MET A 138 -28.15 5.17 15.76
N THR A 139 -29.22 4.69 15.14
CA THR A 139 -29.34 4.60 13.68
C THR A 139 -30.51 5.43 13.19
N TYR A 140 -30.24 6.49 12.43
CA TYR A 140 -31.25 7.35 11.83
C TYR A 140 -30.85 7.80 10.42
N ARG A 141 -31.82 8.11 9.56
CA ARG A 141 -31.58 8.82 8.29
C ARG A 141 -31.65 10.34 8.44
N TYR A 142 -32.61 10.84 9.19
CA TYR A 142 -32.82 12.26 9.42
C TYR A 142 -32.42 12.63 10.83
N VAL A 143 -31.59 13.65 10.98
CA VAL A 143 -31.18 14.16 12.29
C VAL A 143 -31.48 15.65 12.36
N LYS A 144 -32.26 16.04 13.36
CA LYS A 144 -32.76 17.41 13.55
C LYS A 144 -32.21 18.01 14.82
N LEU A 145 -31.56 19.16 14.71
CA LEU A 145 -31.15 20.00 15.82
C LEU A 145 -32.12 21.17 15.95
N THR A 146 -32.70 21.35 17.14
CA THR A 146 -33.53 22.52 17.48
C THR A 146 -32.85 23.30 18.59
N ILE A 147 -32.52 24.58 18.35
CA ILE A 147 -32.04 25.48 19.39
C ILE A 147 -33.27 26.19 20.00
N GLU A 148 -33.69 25.74 21.18
CA GLU A 148 -34.93 26.17 21.83
C GLU A 148 -34.81 27.55 22.49
N SER A 149 -33.63 27.89 23.03
CA SER A 149 -33.38 29.20 23.65
C SER A 149 -31.92 29.62 23.60
N LEU A 150 -31.71 30.93 23.63
CA LEU A 150 -30.40 31.60 23.73
C LEU A 150 -30.23 32.21 25.13
N THR A 151 -28.99 32.50 25.52
CA THR A 151 -28.70 33.21 26.78
C THR A 151 -29.29 34.61 26.79
N ASP A 152 -29.66 35.08 27.98
CA ASP A 152 -30.33 36.37 28.16
C ASP A 152 -29.48 37.52 27.60
N GLY A 153 -30.13 38.45 26.89
CA GLY A 153 -29.45 39.58 26.23
C GLY A 153 -28.80 39.25 24.88
N SER A 154 -28.88 38.00 24.41
CA SER A 154 -28.43 37.62 23.07
C SER A 154 -29.27 38.28 21.97
N TYR A 155 -28.61 38.59 20.85
CA TYR A 155 -29.32 38.94 19.62
C TYR A 155 -30.22 37.74 19.20
N PRO A 156 -31.49 37.96 18.84
CA PRO A 156 -32.48 36.90 18.62
C PRO A 156 -32.27 36.18 17.26
N SER A 157 -31.11 35.56 17.09
CA SER A 157 -30.73 34.76 15.92
C SER A 157 -29.99 33.51 16.37
N ILE A 158 -30.26 32.40 15.70
CA ILE A 158 -29.44 31.20 15.78
C ILE A 158 -28.42 31.25 14.67
N SER A 159 -27.19 30.81 14.96
CA SER A 159 -26.17 30.68 13.94
C SER A 159 -25.21 29.54 14.27
N LEU A 160 -25.02 28.66 13.29
CA LEU A 160 -24.19 27.46 13.39
C LEU A 160 -23.15 27.47 12.28
N ARG A 161 -21.91 27.19 12.65
CA ARG A 161 -20.80 26.96 11.74
C ARG A 161 -20.76 25.52 11.27
N GLU A 162 -20.95 24.59 12.19
CA GLU A 162 -20.99 23.15 11.86
C GLU A 162 -22.03 22.44 12.74
N PHE A 163 -22.69 21.45 12.16
CA PHE A 163 -23.47 20.43 12.84
C PHE A 163 -23.07 19.07 12.28
N GLN A 164 -22.21 18.38 13.03
CA GLN A 164 -21.57 17.14 12.60
C GLN A 164 -22.29 15.96 13.24
N ILE A 165 -22.47 14.91 12.45
CA ILE A 165 -23.05 13.64 12.87
C ILE A 165 -21.96 12.60 12.69
N VAL A 166 -21.33 12.19 13.78
CA VAL A 166 -20.06 11.46 13.77
C VAL A 166 -20.29 10.04 14.25
N GLY A 167 -19.87 9.09 13.41
CA GLY A 167 -19.93 7.67 13.70
C GLY A 167 -18.68 6.95 13.23
N ASN A 168 -18.63 5.65 13.48
CA ASN A 168 -17.59 4.79 12.91
C ASN A 168 -17.78 4.73 11.39
N GLU A 169 -16.68 4.76 10.64
CA GLU A 169 -16.72 4.51 9.20
C GLU A 169 -17.40 3.17 8.91
N ALA A 170 -18.31 3.16 7.93
CA ALA A 170 -19.03 1.94 7.57
C ALA A 170 -18.03 0.85 7.15
N GLU A 171 -18.25 -0.37 7.64
CA GLU A 171 -17.30 -1.47 7.45
C GLU A 171 -17.03 -1.76 5.97
N ASN A 172 -18.01 -1.59 5.08
CA ASN A 172 -17.84 -1.73 3.64
C ASN A 172 -16.91 -0.68 3.04
N VAL A 173 -16.97 0.57 3.52
CA VAL A 173 -16.07 1.66 3.11
C VAL A 173 -14.64 1.37 3.56
N THR A 174 -14.46 1.00 4.83
CA THR A 174 -13.13 0.66 5.37
C THR A 174 -12.54 -0.53 4.62
N ALA A 175 -13.32 -1.59 4.41
CA ALA A 175 -12.89 -2.77 3.66
C ALA A 175 -12.47 -2.42 2.22
N VAL A 176 -13.23 -1.59 1.50
CA VAL A 176 -12.88 -1.18 0.14
C VAL A 176 -11.58 -0.37 0.11
N LYS A 177 -11.38 0.57 1.04
CA LYS A 177 -10.14 1.34 1.15
C LYS A 177 -8.93 0.45 1.43
N GLU A 178 -9.05 -0.44 2.41
CA GLU A 178 -7.97 -1.40 2.75
C GLU A 178 -7.66 -2.33 1.57
N ALA A 179 -8.69 -2.83 0.88
CA ALA A 179 -8.51 -3.71 -0.27
C ALA A 179 -7.78 -3.00 -1.43
N ILE A 180 -8.09 -1.73 -1.70
CA ILE A 180 -7.38 -0.91 -2.70
C ILE A 180 -5.91 -0.68 -2.31
N GLU A 181 -5.59 -0.50 -1.03
CA GLU A 181 -4.22 -0.26 -0.58
C GLU A 181 -3.34 -1.52 -0.63
N LYS A 182 -3.93 -2.72 -0.67
CA LYS A 182 -3.20 -3.98 -0.91
C LYS A 182 -2.80 -4.18 -2.37
N ILE A 183 -3.33 -3.39 -3.30
CA ILE A 183 -3.05 -3.53 -4.73
C ILE A 183 -1.71 -2.90 -5.07
N ASP A 184 -0.80 -3.72 -5.58
CA ASP A 184 0.51 -3.34 -6.09
C ASP A 184 0.50 -3.48 -7.62
N VAL A 185 0.70 -2.36 -8.33
CA VAL A 185 0.83 -2.32 -9.79
C VAL A 185 2.16 -1.67 -10.12
N PRO A 186 3.02 -2.32 -10.92
CA PRO A 186 4.36 -1.80 -11.21
C PRO A 186 4.30 -0.52 -12.06
N GLU A 187 5.13 0.46 -11.73
CA GLU A 187 5.24 1.72 -12.50
C GLU A 187 5.93 1.53 -13.86
N LYS A 188 6.74 0.47 -14.01
CA LYS A 188 7.39 0.05 -15.25
C LYS A 188 6.95 -1.36 -15.58
N VAL A 189 6.30 -1.55 -16.72
CA VAL A 189 5.73 -2.82 -17.12
C VAL A 189 6.51 -3.38 -18.31
N TYR A 190 7.17 -4.51 -18.09
CA TYR A 190 7.98 -5.20 -19.08
C TYR A 190 7.30 -6.46 -19.62
N GLN A 191 6.39 -7.04 -18.84
CA GLN A 191 5.65 -8.26 -19.18
C GLN A 191 4.17 -8.14 -18.87
N SER A 192 3.37 -9.00 -19.50
CA SER A 192 1.94 -9.11 -19.18
C SER A 192 1.77 -9.68 -17.77
N PHE A 193 0.85 -9.14 -16.99
CA PHE A 193 0.68 -9.50 -15.58
C PHE A 193 -0.79 -9.68 -15.22
N ASP A 194 -1.04 -10.51 -14.21
CA ASP A 194 -2.39 -10.78 -13.72
C ASP A 194 -2.86 -9.69 -12.75
N VAL A 195 -4.15 -9.42 -12.78
CA VAL A 195 -4.83 -8.51 -11.83
C VAL A 195 -5.90 -9.27 -11.06
N PRO A 196 -6.04 -9.04 -9.74
CA PRO A 196 -7.00 -9.77 -8.92
C PRO A 196 -8.44 -9.34 -9.25
N THR A 197 -9.40 -10.25 -9.10
CA THR A 197 -10.83 -9.94 -9.28
C THR A 197 -11.57 -9.69 -7.97
N LYS A 198 -10.90 -9.91 -6.83
CA LYS A 198 -11.45 -9.68 -5.50
C LYS A 198 -10.36 -9.70 -4.42
N ASP A 199 -10.67 -9.15 -3.26
CA ASP A 199 -10.06 -9.46 -1.99
C ASP A 199 -11.00 -10.40 -1.22
N ASP A 200 -10.60 -11.67 -1.07
CA ASP A 200 -11.40 -12.70 -0.40
C ASP A 200 -11.54 -12.49 1.11
N GLU A 201 -10.53 -11.90 1.75
CA GLU A 201 -10.51 -11.65 3.19
C GLU A 201 -11.51 -10.55 3.56
N LEU A 202 -11.55 -9.51 2.73
CA LEU A 202 -12.41 -8.34 2.92
C LEU A 202 -13.75 -8.44 2.19
N GLY A 203 -13.93 -9.43 1.31
CA GLY A 203 -15.15 -9.62 0.52
C GLY A 203 -15.41 -8.47 -0.45
N VAL A 204 -14.34 -7.90 -1.02
CA VAL A 204 -14.41 -6.77 -1.97
C VAL A 204 -14.21 -7.30 -3.38
N ALA A 205 -15.09 -6.92 -4.32
CA ALA A 205 -14.96 -7.27 -5.73
C ALA A 205 -14.17 -6.20 -6.49
N PHE A 206 -13.41 -6.61 -7.50
CA PHE A 206 -12.61 -5.74 -8.34
C PHE A 206 -12.98 -5.89 -9.82
N THR A 207 -13.09 -4.75 -10.51
CA THR A 207 -13.16 -4.67 -11.96
C THR A 207 -12.11 -3.72 -12.49
N TRP A 208 -11.63 -3.97 -13.70
CA TRP A 208 -10.50 -3.24 -14.28
C TRP A 208 -10.83 -2.69 -15.65
N GLN A 209 -10.30 -1.51 -15.93
CA GLN A 209 -10.42 -0.87 -17.22
C GLN A 209 -9.06 -0.31 -17.67
N ALA A 210 -8.68 -0.58 -18.91
CA ALA A 210 -7.52 0.06 -19.53
C ALA A 210 -7.80 1.55 -19.80
N ILE A 211 -6.83 2.43 -19.51
CA ILE A 211 -7.00 3.87 -19.77
C ILE A 211 -6.80 4.24 -21.24
N ASN A 212 -6.13 3.37 -22.02
CA ASN A 212 -5.88 3.56 -23.44
C ASN A 212 -5.69 2.21 -24.16
N ASN A 213 -5.47 2.26 -25.47
CA ASN A 213 -5.35 1.09 -26.35
C ASN A 213 -3.93 0.49 -26.42
N LYS A 214 -2.99 0.93 -25.58
CA LYS A 214 -1.64 0.36 -25.51
C LYS A 214 -1.57 -0.95 -24.73
N ILE A 215 -2.62 -1.24 -23.98
CA ILE A 215 -2.84 -2.50 -23.27
C ILE A 215 -4.25 -3.00 -23.53
N GLU A 216 -4.47 -4.27 -23.24
CA GLU A 216 -5.79 -4.91 -23.17
C GLU A 216 -5.90 -5.65 -21.84
N ILE A 217 -7.13 -5.80 -21.32
CA ILE A 217 -7.39 -6.62 -20.14
C ILE A 217 -8.33 -7.75 -20.55
N THR A 218 -7.81 -8.97 -20.60
CA THR A 218 -8.55 -10.17 -20.99
C THR A 218 -8.25 -11.28 -20.01
N ASP A 219 -9.30 -11.98 -19.55
CA ASP A 219 -9.19 -13.07 -18.56
C ASP A 219 -8.40 -12.67 -17.29
N ASN A 220 -8.59 -11.44 -16.82
CA ASN A 220 -7.89 -10.84 -15.67
C ASN A 220 -6.38 -10.69 -15.86
N LYS A 221 -5.91 -10.67 -17.11
CA LYS A 221 -4.51 -10.43 -17.45
C LYS A 221 -4.39 -9.14 -18.25
N VAL A 222 -3.47 -8.28 -17.82
CA VAL A 222 -3.07 -7.08 -18.56
C VAL A 222 -2.08 -7.51 -19.64
N ILE A 223 -2.49 -7.38 -20.89
CA ILE A 223 -1.71 -7.74 -22.08
C ILE A 223 -1.11 -6.46 -22.68
N LEU A 224 0.19 -6.50 -22.97
CA LEU A 224 0.91 -5.37 -23.56
C LEU A 224 0.78 -5.39 -25.08
N LEU A 225 0.35 -4.27 -25.67
CA LEU A 225 0.17 -4.13 -27.12
C LEU A 225 1.17 -3.16 -27.74
N GLU A 226 1.43 -2.03 -27.07
CA GLU A 226 2.31 -0.98 -27.58
C GLU A 226 3.10 -0.30 -26.46
N GLU A 227 4.34 0.10 -26.74
CA GLU A 227 5.17 0.88 -25.83
C GLU A 227 4.56 2.26 -25.53
N GLY A 228 4.76 2.75 -24.31
CA GLY A 228 4.45 4.12 -23.92
C GLY A 228 3.68 4.22 -22.61
N LYS A 229 3.33 5.46 -22.25
CA LYS A 229 2.54 5.74 -21.04
C LYS A 229 1.14 5.12 -21.15
N SER A 230 0.77 4.35 -20.14
CA SER A 230 -0.53 3.73 -20.02
C SER A 230 -0.93 3.60 -18.54
N GLY A 231 -1.93 2.78 -18.26
CA GLY A 231 -2.47 2.59 -16.94
C GLY A 231 -3.76 1.78 -16.93
N ILE A 232 -4.19 1.43 -15.72
CA ILE A 232 -5.43 0.73 -15.46
C ILE A 232 -6.20 1.45 -14.34
N THR A 233 -7.52 1.52 -14.49
CA THR A 233 -8.42 1.96 -13.43
C THR A 233 -9.03 0.73 -12.77
N LEU A 234 -8.76 0.59 -11.47
CA LEU A 234 -9.44 -0.32 -10.57
C LEU A 234 -10.74 0.33 -10.13
N THR A 235 -11.83 -0.43 -10.15
CA THR A 235 -13.07 -0.14 -9.44
C THR A 235 -13.31 -1.26 -8.44
N ALA A 236 -13.30 -0.91 -7.15
CA ALA A 236 -13.51 -1.81 -6.04
C ALA A 236 -14.89 -1.58 -5.43
N SER A 237 -15.65 -2.64 -5.23
CA SER A 237 -17.03 -2.57 -4.74
C SER A 237 -17.31 -3.57 -3.63
N LYS A 238 -18.12 -3.14 -2.67
CA LYS A 238 -18.69 -3.99 -1.62
C LYS A 238 -20.06 -3.46 -1.23
N ASP A 239 -21.07 -4.30 -1.36
CA ASP A 239 -22.48 -3.94 -1.20
C ASP A 239 -22.88 -2.77 -2.11
N ASP A 240 -23.34 -1.67 -1.53
CA ASP A 240 -23.75 -0.43 -2.19
C ASP A 240 -22.62 0.61 -2.32
N PHE A 241 -21.41 0.31 -1.83
CA PHE A 241 -20.27 1.21 -1.89
C PHE A 241 -19.28 0.81 -2.98
N GLU A 242 -18.80 1.80 -3.72
CA GLU A 242 -17.80 1.65 -4.78
C GLU A 242 -16.77 2.78 -4.70
N MET A 243 -15.51 2.45 -4.96
CA MET A 243 -14.40 3.40 -5.08
C MET A 243 -13.50 3.00 -6.24
N SER A 244 -12.93 3.99 -6.94
CA SER A 244 -11.98 3.74 -8.02
C SER A 244 -10.60 4.36 -7.76
N LYS A 245 -9.54 3.67 -8.19
CA LYS A 245 -8.14 4.14 -8.15
C LYS A 245 -7.48 3.87 -9.50
N THR A 246 -6.74 4.86 -10.03
CA THR A 246 -6.01 4.70 -11.30
C THR A 246 -4.52 4.51 -11.03
N PHE A 247 -3.97 3.45 -11.61
CA PHE A 247 -2.55 3.14 -11.59
C PHE A 247 -1.96 3.48 -12.96
N ASN A 248 -1.00 4.41 -12.98
CA ASN A 248 -0.32 4.82 -14.20
C ASN A 248 1.04 4.14 -14.27
N PHE A 249 1.43 3.70 -15.46
CA PHE A 249 2.72 3.04 -15.68
C PHE A 249 3.26 3.29 -17.08
N MET A 250 4.56 3.03 -17.26
CA MET A 250 5.21 3.01 -18.55
C MET A 250 5.28 1.56 -19.06
N VAL A 251 4.69 1.31 -20.23
CA VAL A 251 4.83 0.04 -20.95
C VAL A 251 6.12 0.08 -21.75
N TYR A 252 6.94 -0.94 -21.60
CA TYR A 252 8.17 -1.14 -22.36
C TYR A 252 8.00 -2.29 -23.34
N LYS A 253 8.51 -2.12 -24.56
CA LYS A 253 8.50 -3.20 -25.55
C LYS A 253 9.50 -4.29 -25.18
N ASN A 254 9.14 -5.52 -25.51
CA ASN A 254 10.06 -6.64 -25.49
C ASN A 254 10.99 -6.54 -26.71
N GLU A 255 12.27 -6.29 -26.50
CA GLU A 255 13.26 -6.16 -27.56
C GLU A 255 14.50 -6.99 -27.22
N MET A 256 15.10 -7.58 -28.24
CA MET A 256 16.34 -8.35 -28.14
C MET A 256 17.51 -7.48 -28.58
N ASN A 257 17.91 -6.56 -27.71
CA ASN A 257 19.00 -5.62 -27.99
C ASN A 257 20.36 -6.21 -27.57
N ASP A 258 21.46 -5.59 -28.00
CA ASP A 258 22.76 -5.86 -27.36
C ASP A 258 22.73 -5.37 -25.91
N TYR A 259 23.57 -5.95 -25.05
CA TYR A 259 23.63 -5.56 -23.65
C TYR A 259 24.31 -4.21 -23.48
N GLU A 260 23.56 -3.25 -22.94
CA GLU A 260 24.10 -1.98 -22.45
C GLU A 260 24.36 -2.12 -20.94
N ILE A 261 25.63 -2.26 -20.57
CA ILE A 261 26.07 -2.49 -19.20
C ILE A 261 27.00 -1.36 -18.77
N TYR A 262 26.67 -0.75 -17.64
CA TYR A 262 27.42 0.32 -16.99
C TYR A 262 27.67 -0.03 -15.51
N PRO A 263 28.93 0.04 -15.04
CA PRO A 263 30.16 0.34 -15.77
C PRO A 263 30.46 -0.65 -16.92
N ILE A 264 31.30 -0.24 -17.86
CA ILE A 264 31.70 -1.12 -18.96
C ILE A 264 32.48 -2.29 -18.37
N VAL A 265 32.02 -3.51 -18.63
CA VAL A 265 32.67 -4.73 -18.16
C VAL A 265 34.04 -4.93 -18.82
N GLN A 266 34.97 -5.55 -18.11
CA GLN A 266 36.34 -5.76 -18.62
C GLN A 266 36.37 -6.62 -19.89
N ASN A 267 35.60 -7.70 -19.94
CA ASN A 267 35.43 -8.50 -21.14
C ASN A 267 34.00 -9.01 -21.32
N MET A 268 33.54 -9.04 -22.57
CA MET A 268 32.26 -9.61 -22.97
C MET A 268 32.38 -10.25 -24.35
N THR A 269 31.92 -11.49 -24.45
CA THR A 269 31.81 -12.21 -25.73
C THR A 269 30.40 -12.73 -25.92
N TYR A 270 29.90 -12.66 -27.15
CA TYR A 270 28.58 -13.19 -27.52
C TYR A 270 28.71 -14.58 -28.15
N GLY A 271 27.79 -15.46 -27.78
CA GLY A 271 27.49 -16.70 -28.49
C GLY A 271 26.54 -16.46 -29.67
N LYS A 272 25.99 -17.54 -30.20
CA LYS A 272 25.10 -17.48 -31.38
C LYS A 272 23.64 -17.71 -31.03
N ASP A 273 23.39 -18.35 -29.90
CA ASP A 273 22.05 -18.77 -29.50
C ASP A 273 21.40 -17.73 -28.57
N VAL A 274 20.10 -17.88 -28.35
CA VAL A 274 19.29 -16.97 -27.51
C VAL A 274 18.51 -17.79 -26.50
N LEU A 275 18.68 -17.47 -25.22
CA LEU A 275 17.92 -18.03 -24.11
C LEU A 275 16.61 -17.26 -23.96
N THR A 276 15.49 -17.96 -24.09
CA THR A 276 14.16 -17.37 -23.79
C THR A 276 13.82 -17.65 -22.33
N LEU A 277 13.52 -16.59 -21.57
CA LEU A 277 13.18 -16.69 -20.15
C LEU A 277 11.76 -17.23 -19.97
N SER A 278 11.58 -18.07 -18.94
CA SER A 278 10.28 -18.52 -18.46
C SER A 278 9.71 -17.52 -17.46
N ASP A 279 8.38 -17.45 -17.33
CA ASP A 279 7.69 -16.60 -16.35
C ASP A 279 8.20 -16.87 -14.91
N ASP A 280 8.42 -18.15 -14.60
CA ASP A 280 9.05 -18.60 -13.37
C ASP A 280 10.54 -18.90 -13.60
N ILE A 281 11.42 -18.27 -12.82
CA ILE A 281 12.87 -18.51 -12.84
C ILE A 281 13.29 -19.33 -11.61
N ASN A 282 14.00 -20.42 -11.84
CA ASN A 282 14.51 -21.29 -10.79
C ASN A 282 15.86 -20.78 -10.28
N VAL A 283 15.85 -20.11 -9.12
CA VAL A 283 17.05 -19.49 -8.53
C VAL A 283 17.75 -20.50 -7.63
N VAL A 284 18.94 -20.95 -8.07
CA VAL A 284 19.71 -22.01 -7.43
C VAL A 284 20.90 -21.43 -6.68
N MET A 285 20.87 -21.55 -5.35
CA MET A 285 21.92 -21.09 -4.44
C MET A 285 22.10 -22.11 -3.30
N ASP A 286 23.23 -22.06 -2.59
CA ASP A 286 23.43 -22.86 -1.39
C ASP A 286 22.45 -22.44 -0.26
N GLU A 287 22.11 -23.39 0.62
CA GLU A 287 21.24 -23.11 1.77
C GLU A 287 21.83 -22.03 2.69
N ASN A 288 23.15 -21.99 2.83
CA ASN A 288 23.88 -21.06 3.71
C ASN A 288 24.20 -19.72 3.04
N THR A 289 23.89 -19.54 1.74
CA THR A 289 24.03 -18.24 1.08
C THR A 289 23.23 -17.18 1.83
N SER A 290 23.84 -16.01 2.04
CA SER A 290 23.24 -14.89 2.78
C SER A 290 21.83 -14.54 2.30
N VAL A 291 20.92 -14.32 3.25
CA VAL A 291 19.54 -13.89 2.97
C VAL A 291 19.50 -12.60 2.15
N ASN A 292 20.47 -11.70 2.30
CA ASN A 292 20.52 -10.46 1.54
C ASN A 292 20.76 -10.71 0.04
N ILE A 293 21.59 -11.70 -0.31
CA ILE A 293 21.85 -12.07 -1.71
C ILE A 293 20.64 -12.75 -2.32
N LYS A 294 20.01 -13.66 -1.55
CA LYS A 294 18.75 -14.32 -1.96
C LYS A 294 17.69 -13.26 -2.25
N ASN A 295 17.47 -12.33 -1.32
CA ASN A 295 16.51 -11.25 -1.48
C ASN A 295 16.86 -10.33 -2.66
N TYR A 296 18.15 -10.04 -2.89
CA TYR A 296 18.56 -9.19 -4.00
C TYR A 296 18.32 -9.84 -5.36
N ALA A 297 18.63 -11.14 -5.51
CA ALA A 297 18.31 -11.88 -6.73
C ALA A 297 16.79 -11.89 -7.01
N GLN A 298 15.98 -12.12 -5.98
CA GLN A 298 14.52 -12.06 -6.12
C GLN A 298 14.02 -10.64 -6.43
N LYS A 299 14.61 -9.60 -5.82
CA LYS A 299 14.28 -8.19 -6.08
C LYS A 299 14.49 -7.85 -7.56
N ILE A 300 15.66 -8.19 -8.12
CA ILE A 300 15.97 -7.95 -9.53
C ILE A 300 14.97 -8.65 -10.44
N LEU A 301 14.70 -9.94 -10.22
CA LEU A 301 13.75 -10.68 -11.04
C LEU A 301 12.33 -10.09 -10.95
N LYS A 302 11.88 -9.72 -9.75
CA LYS A 302 10.58 -9.08 -9.52
C LYS A 302 10.46 -7.73 -10.22
N GLU A 303 11.53 -6.93 -10.27
CA GLU A 303 11.54 -5.63 -10.98
C GLU A 303 11.20 -5.80 -12.47
N TYR A 304 11.60 -6.92 -13.08
CA TYR A 304 11.28 -7.27 -14.46
C TYR A 304 10.07 -8.21 -14.58
N GLN A 305 9.24 -8.31 -13.53
CA GLN A 305 8.03 -9.14 -13.45
C GLN A 305 8.24 -10.65 -13.67
N TYR A 306 9.41 -11.19 -13.32
CA TYR A 306 9.62 -12.63 -13.23
C TYR A 306 9.33 -13.14 -11.82
N ASN A 307 8.65 -14.27 -11.74
CA ASN A 307 8.56 -15.02 -10.50
C ASN A 307 9.88 -15.74 -10.24
N SER A 308 10.23 -15.88 -8.96
CA SER A 308 11.47 -16.54 -8.55
C SER A 308 11.17 -17.70 -7.61
N ILE A 309 11.75 -18.86 -7.88
CA ILE A 309 11.66 -20.05 -7.03
C ILE A 309 13.06 -20.29 -6.44
N LEU A 310 13.24 -20.00 -5.15
CA LEU A 310 14.50 -20.29 -4.45
C LEU A 310 14.63 -21.78 -4.16
N THR A 311 15.74 -22.38 -4.58
CA THR A 311 16.00 -23.81 -4.42
C THR A 311 17.51 -24.11 -4.41
N THR A 312 17.86 -25.38 -4.18
CA THR A 312 19.23 -25.91 -4.24
C THR A 312 19.46 -26.83 -5.44
N ALA A 313 18.43 -27.08 -6.26
CA ALA A 313 18.49 -27.99 -7.41
C ALA A 313 18.00 -27.34 -8.71
N LYS A 314 18.50 -27.82 -9.85
CA LYS A 314 18.03 -27.40 -11.17
C LYS A 314 16.57 -27.81 -11.43
N SER A 315 15.90 -27.01 -12.24
CA SER A 315 14.63 -27.33 -12.89
C SER A 315 14.89 -27.72 -14.35
N ASP A 316 14.23 -28.77 -14.80
CA ASP A 316 14.24 -29.16 -16.22
C ASP A 316 13.19 -28.39 -17.04
N SER A 317 12.23 -27.74 -16.37
CA SER A 317 11.10 -27.04 -17.02
C SER A 317 11.27 -25.53 -17.09
N ASN A 318 11.99 -24.94 -16.12
CA ASN A 318 12.18 -23.50 -16.00
C ASN A 318 13.64 -23.12 -16.26
N VAL A 319 13.87 -21.89 -16.71
CA VAL A 319 15.23 -21.32 -16.79
C VAL A 319 15.83 -21.27 -15.38
N ASN A 320 17.11 -21.65 -15.29
CA ASN A 320 17.83 -21.69 -14.03
C ASN A 320 18.75 -20.47 -13.87
N LEU A 321 18.71 -19.82 -12.72
CA LEU A 321 19.70 -18.82 -12.32
C LEU A 321 20.62 -19.45 -11.27
N LEU A 322 21.81 -19.91 -11.69
CA LEU A 322 22.78 -20.58 -10.84
C LEU A 322 23.76 -19.56 -10.28
N ILE A 323 23.90 -19.46 -8.96
CA ILE A 323 24.75 -18.43 -8.34
C ILE A 323 25.59 -19.06 -7.24
N GLY A 324 26.90 -18.77 -7.23
CA GLY A 324 27.82 -19.26 -6.22
C GLY A 324 29.12 -18.47 -6.11
N VAL A 325 30.01 -18.97 -5.27
CA VAL A 325 31.36 -18.44 -5.04
C VAL A 325 32.41 -19.47 -5.46
N ILE A 326 33.53 -19.02 -6.02
CA ILE A 326 34.61 -19.92 -6.42
C ILE A 326 35.07 -20.85 -5.26
N GLY A 327 35.10 -22.15 -5.53
CA GLY A 327 35.51 -23.20 -4.58
C GLY A 327 34.45 -23.63 -3.56
N ASP A 328 33.21 -23.14 -3.65
CA ASP A 328 32.11 -23.55 -2.77
C ASP A 328 31.42 -24.86 -3.20
N ASN A 329 31.79 -25.44 -4.35
CA ASN A 329 31.15 -26.61 -4.96
C ASN A 329 29.68 -26.43 -5.34
N SER A 330 29.19 -25.19 -5.43
CA SER A 330 27.87 -24.87 -5.99
C SER A 330 27.78 -25.33 -7.45
N LEU A 331 26.55 -25.38 -7.99
CA LEU A 331 26.36 -25.69 -9.41
C LEU A 331 27.00 -24.65 -10.33
N ALA A 332 27.14 -23.39 -9.88
CA ALA A 332 27.86 -22.36 -10.61
C ALA A 332 29.37 -22.64 -10.65
N ASP A 333 29.97 -22.99 -9.50
CA ASP A 333 31.39 -23.36 -9.41
C ASP A 333 31.70 -24.61 -10.25
N GLN A 334 30.82 -25.61 -10.21
CA GLN A 334 30.92 -26.82 -11.04
C GLN A 334 30.84 -26.50 -12.54
N TYR A 335 29.95 -25.60 -12.95
CA TYR A 335 29.84 -25.17 -14.34
C TYR A 335 31.15 -24.50 -14.83
N PHE A 336 31.65 -23.51 -14.09
CA PHE A 336 32.88 -22.80 -14.47
C PHE A 336 34.17 -23.59 -14.23
N SER A 337 34.11 -24.76 -13.58
CA SER A 337 35.21 -25.72 -13.60
C SER A 337 35.43 -26.35 -14.99
N GLN A 338 34.42 -26.30 -15.86
CA GLN A 338 34.42 -26.89 -17.20
C GLN A 338 34.47 -25.83 -18.31
N VAL A 339 34.13 -24.58 -18.00
CA VAL A 339 34.17 -23.45 -18.94
C VAL A 339 35.48 -22.69 -18.80
N THR A 340 36.12 -22.40 -19.93
CA THR A 340 37.34 -21.57 -19.94
C THR A 340 36.97 -20.09 -19.93
N TYR A 341 37.57 -19.33 -19.02
CA TYR A 341 37.42 -17.88 -18.90
C TYR A 341 38.70 -17.28 -18.29
N ASP A 342 38.93 -15.98 -18.50
CA ASP A 342 40.04 -15.21 -17.97
C ASP A 342 39.79 -14.80 -16.52
N LYS A 343 40.35 -15.60 -15.61
CA LYS A 343 40.28 -15.35 -14.16
C LYS A 343 41.02 -14.08 -13.74
N SER A 344 42.04 -13.66 -14.49
CA SER A 344 42.93 -12.57 -14.12
C SER A 344 42.26 -11.20 -14.15
N VAL A 345 41.19 -11.07 -14.93
CA VAL A 345 40.32 -9.88 -15.01
C VAL A 345 38.99 -10.08 -14.29
N SER A 346 38.81 -11.21 -13.59
CA SER A 346 37.56 -11.59 -12.93
C SER A 346 37.79 -12.26 -11.57
N THR A 347 37.58 -13.56 -11.44
CA THR A 347 37.49 -14.28 -10.15
C THR A 347 38.81 -14.40 -9.38
N ASP A 348 39.95 -14.01 -9.95
CA ASP A 348 41.20 -13.88 -9.19
C ASP A 348 41.27 -12.54 -8.42
N LEU A 349 40.42 -11.58 -8.77
CA LEU A 349 40.35 -10.25 -8.18
C LEU A 349 39.21 -10.16 -7.14
N ALA A 350 39.44 -9.36 -6.09
CA ALA A 350 38.41 -9.07 -5.09
C ALA A 350 37.19 -8.41 -5.74
N GLU A 351 35.98 -8.78 -5.30
CA GLU A 351 34.71 -8.36 -5.91
C GLU A 351 34.53 -8.76 -7.40
N GLY A 352 35.44 -9.55 -7.96
CA GLY A 352 35.36 -10.00 -9.36
C GLY A 352 34.36 -11.14 -9.55
N TYR A 353 33.82 -11.24 -10.76
CA TYR A 353 32.82 -12.23 -11.12
C TYR A 353 32.91 -12.65 -12.59
N VAL A 354 32.34 -13.82 -12.88
CA VAL A 354 32.08 -14.28 -14.25
C VAL A 354 30.58 -14.60 -14.37
N LEU A 355 29.97 -14.18 -15.47
CA LEU A 355 28.58 -14.42 -15.80
C LEU A 355 28.49 -15.10 -17.17
N ALA A 356 27.72 -16.19 -17.27
CA ALA A 356 27.42 -16.85 -18.53
C ALA A 356 25.90 -16.95 -18.74
N VAL A 357 25.42 -16.63 -19.93
CA VAL A 357 24.11 -17.06 -20.41
C VAL A 357 24.36 -18.30 -21.27
N SER A 358 23.77 -19.45 -20.91
CA SER A 358 23.97 -20.73 -21.59
C SER A 358 22.64 -21.34 -22.00
N VAL A 359 22.40 -21.41 -23.31
CA VAL A 359 21.21 -22.04 -23.88
C VAL A 359 21.25 -23.56 -23.68
N GLU A 360 22.41 -24.19 -23.88
CA GLU A 360 22.60 -25.63 -23.67
C GLU A 360 22.23 -26.06 -22.25
N GLN A 361 22.60 -25.26 -21.25
CA GLN A 361 22.31 -25.55 -19.84
C GLN A 361 20.94 -25.06 -19.38
N ASN A 362 20.17 -24.40 -20.26
CA ASN A 362 18.96 -23.66 -19.93
C ASN A 362 19.14 -22.78 -18.69
N ALA A 363 20.24 -22.01 -18.66
CA ALA A 363 20.69 -21.36 -17.45
C ALA A 363 21.42 -20.03 -17.67
N ILE A 364 21.29 -19.15 -16.70
CA ILE A 364 22.19 -18.02 -16.44
C ILE A 364 23.05 -18.44 -15.24
N VAL A 365 24.36 -18.31 -15.35
CA VAL A 365 25.32 -18.78 -14.33
C VAL A 365 26.19 -17.61 -13.89
N ILE A 366 26.23 -17.35 -12.59
CA ILE A 366 27.05 -16.29 -11.98
C ILE A 366 27.98 -16.92 -10.94
N LEU A 367 29.28 -16.69 -11.08
CA LEU A 367 30.28 -17.12 -10.11
C LEU A 367 31.10 -15.91 -9.64
N GLY A 368 30.97 -15.57 -8.37
CA GLY A 368 31.77 -14.52 -7.73
C GLY A 368 33.07 -15.06 -7.14
N LYS A 369 34.08 -14.20 -7.00
CA LYS A 369 35.22 -14.43 -6.10
C LYS A 369 34.76 -14.48 -4.64
N ASP A 370 33.83 -13.62 -4.30
CA ASP A 370 33.27 -13.42 -2.98
C ASP A 370 31.80 -12.99 -3.11
N TYR A 371 31.16 -12.71 -1.97
CA TYR A 371 29.77 -12.26 -1.94
C TYR A 371 29.55 -10.90 -2.64
N SER A 372 30.57 -10.04 -2.71
CA SER A 372 30.48 -8.79 -3.48
C SER A 372 30.52 -9.07 -4.98
N GLY A 373 31.35 -10.00 -5.44
CA GLY A 373 31.34 -10.47 -6.83
C GLY A 373 30.00 -11.06 -7.25
N MET A 374 29.35 -11.86 -6.39
CA MET A 374 27.99 -12.33 -6.66
C MET A 374 27.00 -11.18 -6.85
N PHE A 375 27.11 -10.13 -6.02
CA PHE A 375 26.24 -8.95 -6.12
C PHE A 375 26.48 -8.18 -7.42
N ASN A 376 27.74 -7.98 -7.81
CA ASN A 376 28.09 -7.28 -9.06
C ASN A 376 27.58 -8.06 -10.30
N GLY A 377 27.72 -9.39 -10.30
CA GLY A 377 27.15 -10.24 -11.35
C GLY A 377 25.63 -10.17 -11.42
N LEU A 378 24.95 -10.08 -10.28
CA LEU A 378 23.49 -9.87 -10.23
C LEU A 378 23.09 -8.47 -10.74
N SER A 379 23.85 -7.43 -10.41
CA SER A 379 23.64 -6.08 -10.93
C SER A 379 23.80 -6.05 -12.46
N THR A 380 24.82 -6.74 -12.98
CA THR A 380 25.01 -6.94 -14.42
C THR A 380 23.84 -7.67 -15.06
N LEU A 381 23.33 -8.74 -14.45
CA LEU A 381 22.12 -9.42 -14.92
C LEU A 381 20.91 -8.48 -14.95
N SER A 382 20.72 -7.62 -13.95
CA SER A 382 19.66 -6.62 -13.94
C SER A 382 19.71 -5.73 -15.20
N GLN A 383 20.91 -5.27 -15.58
CA GLN A 383 21.10 -4.45 -16.77
C GLN A 383 20.91 -5.24 -18.08
N MET A 384 21.25 -6.52 -18.09
CA MET A 384 20.95 -7.41 -19.23
C MET A 384 19.44 -7.60 -19.41
N LEU A 385 18.69 -7.79 -18.32
CA LEU A 385 17.22 -7.81 -18.35
C LEU A 385 16.65 -6.45 -18.75
N LEU A 386 17.33 -5.35 -18.39
CA LEU A 386 16.98 -4.01 -18.85
C LEU A 386 17.13 -3.84 -20.37
N SER A 387 18.10 -4.50 -20.98
CA SER A 387 18.41 -4.37 -22.41
C SER A 387 17.58 -5.33 -23.27
N SER A 388 17.46 -6.58 -22.84
CA SER A 388 16.98 -7.72 -23.64
C SER A 388 15.71 -8.41 -23.11
N ARG A 389 15.24 -8.00 -21.92
CA ARG A 389 13.96 -8.43 -21.33
C ARG A 389 13.83 -9.94 -21.15
N SER A 390 13.20 -10.62 -22.11
CA SER A 390 12.88 -12.07 -22.06
C SER A 390 13.73 -12.92 -22.99
N GLN A 391 14.59 -12.29 -23.80
CA GLN A 391 15.40 -12.99 -24.80
C GLN A 391 16.86 -12.62 -24.62
N LEU A 392 17.59 -13.36 -23.80
CA LEU A 392 18.99 -13.11 -23.51
C LEU A 392 19.87 -13.82 -24.55
N LYS A 393 20.65 -13.06 -25.32
CA LYS A 393 21.72 -13.60 -26.17
C LYS A 393 22.73 -14.37 -25.32
N GLU A 394 23.16 -15.52 -25.80
CA GLU A 394 24.25 -16.25 -25.17
C GLU A 394 25.48 -15.33 -25.04
N ALA A 395 26.10 -15.31 -23.87
CA ALA A 395 27.22 -14.43 -23.59
C ALA A 395 28.09 -14.96 -22.45
N LEU A 396 29.36 -14.58 -22.45
CA LEU A 396 30.30 -14.74 -21.36
C LEU A 396 30.85 -13.35 -20.99
N ILE A 397 30.65 -12.94 -19.75
CA ILE A 397 31.11 -11.68 -19.17
C ILE A 397 32.09 -12.00 -18.06
N GLU A 398 33.26 -11.35 -18.09
CA GLU A 398 34.33 -11.52 -17.11
C GLU A 398 34.70 -10.13 -16.62
N ASP A 399 34.57 -9.89 -15.32
CA ASP A 399 34.64 -8.52 -14.83
C ASP A 399 35.09 -8.43 -13.36
N ALA A 400 35.69 -7.29 -13.04
CA ALA A 400 36.09 -6.91 -11.69
C ALA A 400 36.33 -5.40 -11.62
N PRO A 401 36.08 -4.77 -10.45
CA PRO A 401 36.34 -3.35 -10.30
C PRO A 401 37.84 -3.04 -10.29
N GLU A 402 38.25 -2.02 -11.02
CA GLU A 402 39.64 -1.54 -11.01
C GLU A 402 40.00 -0.78 -9.72
N THR A 403 39.00 -0.21 -9.04
CA THR A 403 39.20 0.60 -7.82
C THR A 403 38.35 0.07 -6.67
N THR A 404 38.95 -0.03 -5.49
CA THR A 404 38.30 -0.64 -4.30
C THR A 404 37.14 0.19 -3.74
N PHE A 405 37.24 1.52 -3.77
CA PHE A 405 36.23 2.40 -3.18
C PHE A 405 35.50 3.19 -4.26
N ARG A 406 34.21 2.90 -4.40
CA ARG A 406 33.30 3.50 -5.40
C ARG A 406 32.06 3.98 -4.66
N GLY A 407 31.69 5.25 -4.81
CA GLY A 407 30.53 5.80 -4.12
C GLY A 407 30.48 7.31 -4.07
N PHE A 408 29.69 7.82 -3.14
CA PHE A 408 29.42 9.24 -2.96
C PHE A 408 29.59 9.66 -1.50
N ILE A 409 29.76 10.96 -1.28
CA ILE A 409 29.81 11.58 0.04
C ILE A 409 28.91 12.82 0.04
N GLU A 410 27.97 12.89 0.97
CA GLU A 410 27.16 14.09 1.21
C GLU A 410 27.99 15.12 1.99
N GLY A 411 28.92 15.78 1.32
CA GLY A 411 29.94 16.65 1.92
C GLY A 411 29.90 18.12 1.49
N PHE A 412 28.77 18.59 0.94
CA PHE A 412 28.65 19.95 0.40
C PHE A 412 28.05 20.93 1.41
N TYR A 413 28.30 22.23 1.20
CA TYR A 413 27.62 23.30 1.92
C TYR A 413 26.26 23.58 1.25
N GLY A 414 25.17 23.22 1.93
CA GLY A 414 23.81 23.39 1.40
C GLY A 414 22.78 22.66 2.24
N ASN A 415 21.57 22.55 1.70
CA ASN A 415 20.51 21.79 2.35
C ASN A 415 20.85 20.29 2.29
N PRO A 416 20.78 19.57 3.42
CA PRO A 416 21.00 18.13 3.42
C PRO A 416 19.94 17.42 2.58
N TRP A 417 20.29 16.27 2.03
CA TRP A 417 19.34 15.40 1.38
C TRP A 417 18.29 14.91 2.38
N SER A 418 17.05 14.81 1.91
CA SER A 418 16.00 14.13 2.67
C SER A 418 16.39 12.65 2.85
N HIS A 419 15.80 11.98 3.84
CA HIS A 419 16.03 10.55 4.03
C HIS A 419 15.61 9.74 2.78
N ALA A 420 14.49 10.10 2.16
CA ALA A 420 14.02 9.47 0.91
C ALA A 420 15.04 9.62 -0.22
N ASN A 421 15.61 10.82 -0.42
CA ASN A 421 16.62 11.04 -1.47
C ASN A 421 17.91 10.24 -1.21
N ARG A 422 18.28 10.03 0.05
CA ARG A 422 19.44 9.18 0.38
C ARG A 422 19.20 7.72 0.03
N MET A 423 18.00 7.21 0.30
CA MET A 423 17.60 5.84 -0.07
C MET A 423 17.58 5.67 -1.60
N ASP A 424 16.94 6.60 -2.30
CA ASP A 424 16.87 6.61 -3.77
C ASP A 424 18.26 6.65 -4.42
N LEU A 425 19.17 7.46 -3.88
CA LEU A 425 20.56 7.50 -4.36
C LEU A 425 21.32 6.20 -4.08
N MET A 426 21.06 5.52 -2.96
CA MET A 426 21.65 4.20 -2.69
C MET A 426 21.12 3.15 -3.67
N ASP A 427 19.81 3.11 -3.92
CA ASP A 427 19.19 2.23 -4.91
C ASP A 427 19.73 2.50 -6.33
N PHE A 428 19.91 3.77 -6.70
CA PHE A 428 20.51 4.16 -7.98
C PHE A 428 21.93 3.61 -8.14
N VAL A 429 22.78 3.76 -7.12
CA VAL A 429 24.18 3.31 -7.16
C VAL A 429 24.31 1.79 -7.10
N ASP A 430 23.35 1.08 -6.51
CA ASP A 430 23.33 -0.39 -6.54
C ASP A 430 23.10 -0.96 -7.95
N ASN A 431 22.43 -0.21 -8.82
CA ASN A 431 22.17 -0.58 -10.22
C ASN A 431 23.33 -0.27 -11.18
N ILE A 432 24.41 0.36 -10.70
CA ILE A 432 25.56 0.79 -11.54
C ILE A 432 26.85 0.34 -10.85
N ARG A 433 27.12 -0.98 -10.85
CA ARG A 433 28.32 -1.57 -10.24
C ARG A 433 28.99 -2.62 -11.09
#